data_AF-A0A9P6K9C9-F1
#
_entry.id   AF-A0A9P6K9C9-F1
#
_cell.length_a   1.000
_cell.length_b   1.000
_cell.length_c   1.000
_cell.angle_alpha   90.00
_cell.angle_beta   90.00
_cell.angle_gamma   90.00
#
_symmetry.space_group_name_H-M   'P 1'
#
loop_
_entity.id
_entity.type
_entity.pdbx_description
1 polymer ?
#
loop_
_entity_poly.entity_id
_entity_poly.type
_entity_poly.pdbx_seq_one_letter_code
_entity_poly.pdbx_strand_id
1 'polypeptide(L)'
;GGHLNPAVTLAMAIFRGFAWADVLIYWIAQFAGAFFGALIVYITNYSAIKAANPATTIGIFITGLQNENVSTTAGFPLIIGLSLAAIGTSFGYETGFALNPARDLAPRLLTFIFGWGWTAFSRQSYYFWVPIVAPFIGAVGGAFIYDLLIYAGPSPLNN
;
A
#
# COMPACT_ATOMS: atom_id res chain seq x y z
N GLY A 1 -11.36 11.66 -4.70
CA GLY A 1 -11.53 10.42 -5.49
C GLY A 1 -10.16 9.86 -5.83
N GLY A 2 -9.99 8.53 -5.69
CA GLY A 2 -8.71 7.84 -5.86
C GLY A 2 -7.99 7.48 -4.54
N HIS A 3 -8.63 6.72 -3.65
CA HIS A 3 -8.02 6.41 -2.34
C HIS A 3 -6.77 5.52 -2.45
N LEU A 4 -6.75 4.62 -3.46
CA LEU A 4 -5.63 3.73 -3.82
C LEU A 4 -5.05 2.88 -2.68
N ASN A 5 -5.65 2.91 -1.49
CA ASN A 5 -5.19 2.26 -0.28
C ASN A 5 -6.41 1.93 0.60
N PRO A 6 -6.64 0.65 0.96
CA PRO A 6 -7.76 0.25 1.80
C PRO A 6 -7.80 0.97 3.15
N ALA A 7 -6.64 1.22 3.75
CA ALA A 7 -6.53 1.92 5.03
C ALA A 7 -6.96 3.39 4.92
N VAL A 8 -6.62 4.04 3.80
CA VAL A 8 -7.09 5.41 3.51
C VAL A 8 -8.58 5.42 3.25
N THR A 9 -9.11 4.47 2.48
CA THR A 9 -10.57 4.35 2.26
C THR A 9 -11.32 4.25 3.59
N LEU A 10 -10.82 3.46 4.54
CA LEU A 10 -11.43 3.33 5.86
C LEU A 10 -11.38 4.64 6.65
N ALA A 11 -10.23 5.30 6.70
CA ALA A 11 -10.08 6.58 7.39
C ALA A 11 -11.01 7.66 6.79
N MET A 12 -11.17 7.69 5.47
CA MET A 12 -12.09 8.60 4.80
C MET A 12 -13.56 8.31 5.14
N ALA A 13 -13.94 7.03 5.28
CA ALA A 13 -15.29 6.64 5.68
C ALA A 13 -15.62 7.07 7.10
N ILE A 14 -14.65 6.96 8.01
CA ILE A 14 -14.82 7.34 9.42
C ILE A 14 -14.85 8.87 9.59
N PHE A 15 -13.86 9.57 9.04
CA PHE A 15 -13.60 10.97 9.41
C PHE A 15 -14.03 12.01 8.37
N ARG A 16 -14.33 11.61 7.14
CA ARG A 16 -14.59 12.53 6.01
C ARG A 16 -15.90 12.28 5.29
N GLY A 17 -16.80 11.49 5.89
CA GLY A 17 -18.15 11.25 5.37
C GLY A 17 -18.19 10.43 4.07
N PHE A 18 -17.14 9.67 3.76
CA PHE A 18 -17.18 8.77 2.61
C PHE A 18 -18.19 7.63 2.85
N ALA A 19 -18.99 7.31 1.82
CA ALA A 19 -20.09 6.36 1.97
C ALA A 19 -19.58 4.95 2.30
N TRP A 20 -20.10 4.37 3.38
CA TRP A 20 -19.75 3.01 3.81
C TRP A 20 -20.07 1.93 2.77
N ALA A 21 -21.12 2.14 1.97
CA ALA A 21 -21.49 1.24 0.87
C ALA A 21 -20.39 1.15 -0.21
N ASP A 22 -19.62 2.21 -0.42
CA ASP A 22 -18.59 2.27 -1.45
C ASP A 22 -17.23 1.73 -0.98
N VAL A 23 -17.04 1.55 0.33
CA VAL A 23 -15.77 1.07 0.92
C VAL A 23 -15.36 -0.26 0.31
N LEU A 24 -16.29 -1.22 0.25
CA LEU A 24 -16.00 -2.56 -0.26
C LEU A 24 -15.67 -2.52 -1.77
N ILE A 25 -16.39 -1.70 -2.54
CA ILE A 25 -16.14 -1.52 -3.98
C ILE A 25 -14.73 -0.98 -4.20
N TYR A 26 -14.33 0.01 -3.42
CA TYR A 26 -12.99 0.59 -3.47
C TYR A 26 -11.91 -0.43 -3.11
N TRP A 27 -12.12 -1.22 -2.06
CA TRP A 27 -11.16 -2.26 -1.67
C TRP A 27 -10.98 -3.28 -2.79
N ILE A 28 -12.07 -3.80 -3.36
CA ILE A 28 -12.00 -4.77 -4.47
C ILE A 28 -11.25 -4.17 -5.66
N ALA A 29 -11.57 -2.93 -6.06
CA ALA A 29 -10.89 -2.26 -7.16
C ALA A 29 -9.39 -2.05 -6.89
N GLN A 30 -9.02 -1.67 -5.67
CA GLN A 30 -7.63 -1.48 -5.25
C GLN A 30 -6.85 -2.79 -5.27
N PHE A 31 -7.45 -3.87 -4.74
CA PHE A 31 -6.87 -5.20 -4.78
C PHE A 31 -6.69 -5.72 -6.20
N ALA A 32 -7.71 -5.59 -7.05
CA ALA A 32 -7.63 -5.99 -8.45
C ALA A 32 -6.54 -5.20 -9.19
N GLY A 33 -6.52 -3.88 -9.02
CA GLY A 33 -5.49 -3.02 -9.63
C GLY A 33 -4.07 -3.38 -9.18
N ALA A 34 -3.86 -3.62 -7.89
CA ALA A 34 -2.57 -4.05 -7.36
C ALA A 34 -2.16 -5.45 -7.88
N PHE A 35 -3.09 -6.38 -7.99
CA PHE A 35 -2.84 -7.72 -8.54
C PHE A 35 -2.42 -7.66 -10.01
N PHE A 36 -3.20 -6.98 -10.86
CA PHE A 36 -2.87 -6.86 -12.28
C PHE A 36 -1.61 -6.02 -12.52
N GLY A 37 -1.37 -4.99 -11.71
CA GLY A 37 -0.12 -4.23 -11.73
C GLY A 37 1.09 -5.12 -11.44
N ALA A 38 1.02 -5.95 -10.39
CA ALA A 38 2.06 -6.93 -10.10
C ALA A 38 2.24 -7.96 -11.22
N LEU A 39 1.13 -8.41 -11.84
CA LEU A 39 1.20 -9.36 -12.95
C LEU A 39 1.93 -8.78 -14.17
N ILE A 40 1.65 -7.51 -14.51
CA ILE A 40 2.34 -6.83 -15.61
C ILE A 40 3.84 -6.71 -15.32
N VAL A 41 4.22 -6.37 -14.09
CA VAL A 41 5.63 -6.32 -13.68
C VAL A 41 6.28 -7.70 -13.79
N TYR A 42 5.59 -8.76 -13.35
CA TYR A 42 6.08 -10.14 -13.46
C TYR A 42 6.35 -10.54 -14.92
N ILE A 43 5.41 -10.25 -15.81
CA ILE A 43 5.51 -10.60 -17.24
C ILE A 43 6.65 -9.80 -17.89
N THR A 44 6.69 -8.49 -17.67
CA THR A 44 7.68 -7.60 -18.31
C THR A 44 9.10 -7.86 -17.83
N ASN A 45 9.28 -8.36 -16.60
CA ASN A 45 10.59 -8.64 -15.99
C ASN A 45 10.86 -10.14 -15.82
N TYR A 46 10.13 -11.00 -16.55
CA TYR A 46 10.13 -12.45 -16.35
C TYR A 46 11.54 -13.07 -16.35
N SER A 47 12.37 -12.69 -17.32
CA SER A 47 13.75 -13.20 -17.46
C SER A 47 14.64 -12.80 -16.28
N ALA A 48 14.52 -11.56 -15.79
CA ALA A 48 15.26 -11.07 -14.63
C ALA A 48 14.80 -11.74 -13.34
N ILE A 49 13.47 -11.91 -13.19
CA ILE A 49 12.85 -12.56 -12.04
C ILE A 49 13.28 -14.02 -11.90
N LYS A 50 13.36 -14.76 -13.02
CA LYS A 50 13.84 -16.15 -13.03
C LYS A 50 15.33 -16.29 -12.74
N ALA A 51 16.14 -15.32 -13.16
CA ALA A 51 17.58 -15.32 -12.92
C ALA A 51 17.94 -14.86 -11.49
N ALA A 52 17.04 -14.12 -10.84
CA ALA A 52 17.24 -13.58 -9.50
C ALA A 52 16.94 -14.60 -8.38
N ASN A 53 17.57 -14.40 -7.22
CA ASN A 53 17.29 -15.18 -6.03
C ASN A 53 15.83 -14.96 -5.59
N PRO A 54 15.05 -16.02 -5.30
CA PRO A 54 13.67 -15.91 -4.83
C PRO A 54 13.48 -14.98 -3.61
N ALA A 55 14.50 -14.84 -2.76
CA ALA A 55 14.50 -13.91 -1.62
C ALA A 55 14.48 -12.44 -2.04
N THR A 56 15.25 -12.08 -3.07
CA THR A 56 15.33 -10.72 -3.62
C THR A 56 14.09 -10.40 -4.45
N THR A 57 13.53 -11.38 -5.15
CA THR A 57 12.35 -11.19 -6.01
C THR A 57 11.06 -10.92 -5.24
N ILE A 58 10.89 -11.46 -4.03
CA ILE A 58 9.74 -11.12 -3.17
C ILE A 58 9.74 -9.62 -2.85
N GLY A 59 10.92 -9.02 -2.67
CA GLY A 59 11.08 -7.58 -2.48
C GLY A 59 10.65 -6.75 -3.70
N ILE A 60 10.74 -7.28 -4.93
CA ILE A 60 10.26 -6.56 -6.13
C ILE A 60 8.73 -6.40 -6.10
N PHE A 61 8.02 -7.44 -5.64
CA PHE A 61 6.57 -7.44 -5.51
C PHE A 61 6.09 -6.77 -4.22
N ILE A 62 6.97 -6.71 -3.21
CA ILE A 62 6.77 -6.07 -1.92
C ILE A 62 7.92 -5.09 -1.70
N THR A 63 7.82 -3.96 -2.41
CA THR A 63 8.72 -2.79 -2.37
C THR A 63 10.17 -2.99 -2.84
N GLY A 64 10.37 -2.79 -4.14
CA GLY A 64 11.67 -2.53 -4.75
C GLY A 64 11.76 -1.08 -5.25
N LEU A 65 12.97 -0.52 -5.19
CA LEU A 65 13.36 0.82 -5.63
C LEU A 65 12.76 1.19 -7.01
N GLN A 66 12.18 2.39 -7.15
CA GLN A 66 11.68 2.90 -8.43
C GLN A 66 12.64 3.92 -9.06
N ASN A 67 12.81 3.80 -10.39
CA ASN A 67 13.51 4.74 -11.27
C ASN A 67 12.83 6.13 -11.31
N GLU A 68 13.64 7.16 -11.56
CA GLU A 68 13.39 8.56 -11.19
C GLU A 68 12.56 9.40 -12.19
N ASN A 69 11.94 8.81 -13.22
CA ASN A 69 11.38 9.58 -14.34
C ASN A 69 9.85 9.48 -14.48
N VAL A 70 9.09 10.01 -13.52
CA VAL A 70 7.65 10.27 -13.70
C VAL A 70 7.32 11.72 -13.34
N SER A 71 7.16 12.53 -14.37
CA SER A 71 6.61 13.90 -14.28
C SER A 71 5.09 13.85 -14.47
N THR A 72 4.33 14.37 -13.50
CA THR A 72 2.95 14.87 -13.71
C THR A 72 2.62 15.99 -12.72
N THR A 73 2.54 17.23 -13.22
CA THR A 73 1.93 18.40 -12.56
C THR A 73 0.44 18.10 -12.30
N ALA A 74 -0.17 18.26 -11.11
CA ALA A 74 -0.13 19.40 -10.20
C ALA A 74 -0.04 19.01 -8.71
N GLY A 75 1.09 19.37 -8.07
CA GLY A 75 1.27 19.64 -6.64
C GLY A 75 0.92 18.54 -5.63
N PHE A 76 -0.36 18.18 -5.50
CA PHE A 76 -0.85 17.28 -4.45
C PHE A 76 -0.40 15.83 -4.64
N PRO A 77 -0.48 15.22 -5.84
CA PRO A 77 0.11 13.90 -6.07
C PRO A 77 1.63 13.89 -5.90
N LEU A 78 2.30 15.01 -6.20
CA LEU A 78 3.74 15.17 -5.98
C LEU A 78 4.07 15.24 -4.48
N ILE A 79 3.31 15.97 -3.66
CA ILE A 79 3.50 16.01 -2.20
C ILE A 79 3.27 14.65 -1.59
N ILE A 80 2.21 13.94 -2.00
CA ILE A 80 1.98 12.56 -1.57
C ILE A 80 3.16 11.67 -2.02
N GLY A 81 3.58 11.75 -3.29
CA GLY A 81 4.71 11.00 -3.83
C GLY A 81 6.03 11.26 -3.09
N LEU A 82 6.37 12.52 -2.83
CA LEU A 82 7.57 12.94 -2.09
C LEU A 82 7.48 12.55 -0.61
N SER A 83 6.29 12.59 -0.02
CA SER A 83 6.07 12.13 1.36
C SER A 83 6.26 10.61 1.44
N LEU A 84 5.70 9.86 0.49
CA LEU A 84 5.90 8.42 0.40
C LEU A 84 7.38 8.08 0.15
N ALA A 85 8.07 8.85 -0.70
CA ALA A 85 9.50 8.71 -0.95
C ALA A 85 10.34 9.00 0.31
N ALA A 86 10.05 10.08 1.04
CA ALA A 86 10.74 10.43 2.27
C ALA A 86 10.57 9.38 3.37
N ILE A 87 9.35 8.83 3.53
CA ILE A 87 9.12 7.72 4.45
C ILE A 87 9.85 6.46 3.96
N GLY A 88 9.86 6.21 2.65
CA GLY A 88 10.61 5.11 2.03
C GLY A 88 12.12 5.20 2.26
N THR A 89 12.73 6.39 2.15
CA THR A 89 14.17 6.56 2.40
C THR A 89 14.51 6.58 3.88
N SER A 90 13.59 7.00 4.75
CA SER A 90 13.84 7.09 6.20
C SER A 90 13.56 5.79 6.96
N PHE A 91 12.50 5.06 6.56
CA PHE A 91 11.99 3.88 7.26
C PHE A 91 11.80 2.66 6.36
N GLY A 92 12.10 2.76 5.06
CA GLY A 92 11.91 1.65 4.12
C GLY A 92 12.84 0.47 4.37
N TYR A 93 14.01 0.70 5.00
CA TYR A 93 14.93 -0.39 5.35
C TYR A 93 14.33 -1.35 6.40
N GLU A 94 13.49 -0.85 7.30
CA GLU A 94 12.94 -1.63 8.42
C GLU A 94 11.85 -2.62 7.99
N THR A 95 10.95 -2.19 7.11
CA THR A 95 9.71 -2.93 6.79
C THR A 95 9.33 -2.93 5.32
N GLY A 96 10.15 -2.32 4.47
CA GLY A 96 9.83 -2.13 3.06
C GLY A 96 8.64 -1.18 2.85
N PHE A 97 8.32 -0.24 3.75
CA PHE A 97 7.29 0.78 3.48
C PHE A 97 5.91 0.18 3.09
N ALA A 98 5.51 -0.90 3.76
CA ALA A 98 4.28 -1.63 3.48
C ALA A 98 3.06 -0.99 4.17
N LEU A 99 2.67 0.20 3.71
CA LEU A 99 1.60 1.03 4.31
C LEU A 99 0.27 0.98 3.57
N ASN A 100 0.13 0.02 2.67
CA ASN A 100 -1.08 -0.19 1.88
C ASN A 100 -1.42 -1.69 1.85
N PRO A 101 -2.53 -2.12 2.48
CA PRO A 101 -2.93 -3.51 2.53
C PRO A 101 -3.12 -4.15 1.14
N ALA A 102 -3.71 -3.43 0.17
CA ALA A 102 -3.89 -3.93 -1.18
C ALA A 102 -2.55 -4.09 -1.92
N ARG A 103 -1.62 -3.16 -1.70
CA ARG A 103 -0.27 -3.17 -2.27
C ARG A 103 0.58 -4.34 -1.75
N ASP A 104 0.31 -4.85 -0.56
CA ASP A 104 1.07 -5.96 0.01
C ASP A 104 0.39 -7.32 -0.26
N LEU A 105 -0.90 -7.45 0.04
CA LEU A 105 -1.59 -8.73 -0.05
C LEU A 105 -1.81 -9.18 -1.50
N ALA A 106 -2.09 -8.28 -2.44
CA ALA A 106 -2.31 -8.67 -3.83
C ALA A 106 -1.05 -9.24 -4.52
N PRO A 107 0.15 -8.60 -4.41
CA PRO A 107 1.37 -9.20 -4.95
C PRO A 107 1.83 -10.45 -4.18
N ARG A 108 1.53 -10.58 -2.87
CA ARG A 108 1.74 -11.84 -2.13
C ARG A 108 0.93 -12.99 -2.71
N LEU A 109 -0.35 -12.74 -3.01
CA LEU A 109 -1.18 -13.76 -3.65
C LEU A 109 -0.63 -14.16 -5.02
N LEU A 110 -0.15 -13.18 -5.80
CA LEU A 110 0.49 -13.47 -7.08
C LEU A 110 1.75 -14.33 -6.91
N THR A 111 2.68 -13.95 -6.03
CA THR A 111 3.90 -14.74 -5.79
C THR A 111 3.60 -16.15 -5.27
N PHE A 112 2.58 -16.29 -4.42
CA PHE A 112 2.08 -17.60 -3.99
C PHE A 112 1.66 -18.48 -5.17
N ILE A 113 0.86 -17.94 -6.10
CA ILE A 113 0.37 -18.65 -7.30
C ILE A 113 1.51 -18.99 -8.27
N PHE A 114 2.49 -18.09 -8.45
CA PHE A 114 3.53 -18.20 -9.47
C PHE A 114 4.79 -18.97 -9.04
N GLY A 115 4.69 -19.77 -7.97
CA GLY A 115 5.70 -20.78 -7.64
C GLY A 115 6.52 -20.51 -6.37
N TRP A 116 6.32 -19.38 -5.69
CA TRP A 116 6.92 -19.19 -4.35
C TRP A 116 6.16 -19.95 -3.26
N GLY A 117 4.90 -20.33 -3.54
CA GLY A 117 4.06 -21.09 -2.61
C GLY A 117 3.95 -20.42 -1.23
N TRP A 118 3.88 -21.22 -0.17
CA TRP A 118 3.69 -20.73 1.20
C TRP A 118 4.79 -19.80 1.71
N THR A 119 5.96 -19.77 1.07
CA THR A 119 7.03 -18.84 1.44
C THR A 119 6.64 -17.36 1.24
N ALA A 120 5.63 -17.07 0.41
CA ALA A 120 5.07 -15.72 0.28
C ALA A 120 4.42 -15.19 1.57
N PHE A 121 3.94 -16.10 2.43
CA PHE A 121 3.23 -15.79 3.67
C PHE A 121 4.01 -16.19 4.94
N SER A 122 4.94 -17.16 4.88
CA SER A 122 5.65 -17.63 6.07
C SER A 122 6.98 -16.92 6.37
N ARG A 123 7.48 -16.09 5.45
CA ARG A 123 8.76 -15.39 5.64
C ARG A 123 8.74 -14.42 6.83
N GLN A 124 9.91 -14.29 7.47
CA GLN A 124 10.14 -13.41 8.62
C GLN A 124 9.11 -13.63 9.74
N SER A 125 8.95 -14.89 10.17
CA SER A 125 8.01 -15.26 11.23
C SER A 125 6.57 -14.84 10.93
N TYR A 126 6.09 -15.19 9.73
CA TYR A 126 4.73 -14.86 9.27
C TYR A 126 4.43 -13.37 9.22
N TYR A 127 5.38 -12.55 8.74
CA TYR A 127 5.24 -11.09 8.72
C TYR A 127 4.05 -10.55 7.90
N PHE A 128 3.46 -11.36 7.01
CA PHE A 128 2.40 -10.94 6.08
C PHE A 128 1.20 -10.23 6.71
N TRP A 129 0.87 -10.51 7.97
CA TRP A 129 -0.28 -9.88 8.63
C TRP A 129 0.01 -8.43 9.05
N VAL A 130 1.28 -8.07 9.28
CA VAL A 130 1.65 -6.73 9.75
C VAL A 130 1.29 -5.66 8.71
N PRO A 131 1.67 -5.77 7.42
CA PRO A 131 1.25 -4.82 6.38
C PRO A 131 -0.26 -4.80 6.07
N ILE A 132 -1.01 -5.82 6.53
CA ILE A 132 -2.45 -5.87 6.35
C ILE A 132 -3.12 -5.09 7.47
N VAL A 133 -2.70 -5.28 8.72
CA VAL A 133 -3.39 -4.73 9.90
C VAL A 133 -2.82 -3.38 10.35
N ALA A 134 -1.49 -3.26 10.44
CA ALA A 134 -0.85 -2.06 10.97
C ALA A 134 -1.19 -0.77 10.19
N PRO A 135 -1.33 -0.80 8.85
CA PRO A 135 -1.72 0.41 8.13
C PRO A 135 -3.13 0.91 8.45
N PHE A 136 -4.09 0.03 8.77
CA PHE A 136 -5.41 0.46 9.22
C PHE A 136 -5.32 1.21 10.54
N ILE A 137 -4.56 0.66 11.50
CA ILE A 137 -4.34 1.30 12.81
C ILE A 137 -3.67 2.66 12.61
N GLY A 138 -2.62 2.72 11.78
CA GLY A 138 -1.90 3.96 11.50
C GLY A 138 -2.76 5.02 10.79
N ALA A 139 -3.54 4.63 9.79
CA ALA A 139 -4.39 5.57 9.04
C ALA A 139 -5.52 6.14 9.91
N VAL A 140 -6.17 5.30 10.71
CA VAL A 140 -7.23 5.73 11.64
C VAL A 140 -6.64 6.60 12.75
N GLY A 141 -5.54 6.17 13.37
CA GLY A 141 -4.87 6.94 14.42
C GLY A 141 -4.33 8.29 13.93
N GLY A 142 -3.74 8.32 12.73
CA GLY A 142 -3.25 9.56 12.12
C GLY A 142 -4.39 10.54 11.80
N ALA A 143 -5.51 10.05 11.25
CA ALA A 143 -6.69 10.87 10.99
C ALA A 143 -7.30 11.41 12.30
N PHE A 144 -7.36 10.58 13.34
CA PHE A 144 -7.81 10.99 14.68
C PHE A 144 -6.95 12.12 15.26
N ILE A 145 -5.61 11.98 15.22
CA ILE A 145 -4.69 13.01 15.73
C ILE A 145 -4.81 14.31 14.92
N TYR A 146 -4.94 14.21 13.60
CA TYR A 146 -5.15 15.38 12.75
C TYR A 146 -6.46 16.10 13.10
N ASP A 147 -7.54 15.36 13.35
CA ASP A 147 -8.82 15.94 13.74
C ASP A 147 -8.76 16.59 15.13
N LEU A 148 -8.05 15.98 16.07
CA LEU A 148 -7.90 16.50 17.42
C LEU A 148 -7.09 17.80 17.47
N LEU A 149 -6.02 17.90 16.66
CA LEU A 149 -5.00 18.95 16.84
C LEU A 149 -5.04 20.06 15.77
N ILE A 150 -5.57 19.77 14.58
CA ILE A 150 -5.40 20.66 13.41
C ILE A 150 -6.73 20.94 12.72
N TYR A 151 -7.56 19.92 12.48
CA TYR A 151 -8.77 20.09 11.69
C TYR A 151 -9.81 20.90 12.44
N ALA A 152 -10.38 21.94 11.81
CA ALA A 152 -11.43 22.77 12.40
C ALA A 152 -12.80 22.59 11.71
N GLY A 153 -12.92 21.63 10.79
CA GLY A 153 -14.16 21.34 10.08
C GLY A 153 -15.00 20.23 10.73
N PRO A 154 -16.19 19.93 10.17
CA PRO A 154 -17.07 18.89 10.68
C PRO A 154 -16.41 17.52 10.62
N SER A 155 -16.31 16.85 11.77
CA SER A 155 -15.76 15.51 11.90
C SER A 155 -16.42 14.79 13.07
N PRO A 156 -16.21 13.47 13.25
CA PRO A 156 -16.67 12.78 14.45
C PRO A 156 -16.16 13.35 15.78
N LEU A 157 -15.10 14.17 15.77
CA LEU A 157 -14.51 14.79 16.96
C LEU A 157 -14.88 16.26 17.12
N ASN A 158 -15.05 16.97 16.02
CA ASN A 158 -15.29 18.41 16.00
C ASN A 158 -16.70 18.65 15.45
N ASN A 159 -17.60 19.09 16.35
CA ASN A 159 -19.00 19.42 16.05
C ASN A 159 -19.10 20.78 15.35
#